data_AF-A0A9E2G016-F1
#
_entry.id   AF-A0A9E2G016-F1
#
_cell.length_a   1.000
_cell.length_b   1.000
_cell.length_c   1.000
_cell.angle_alpha   90.00
_cell.angle_beta   90.00
_cell.angle_gamma   90.00
#
_symmetry.space_group_name_H-M   'P 1'
#
loop_
_entity.id
_entity.type
_entity.pdbx_description
1 polymer ?
#
loop_
_entity_poly.entity_id
_entity_poly.type
_entity_poly.pdbx_seq_one_letter_code
_entity_poly.pdbx_strand_id
1 'polypeptide(L)'
;MKTTTFAGILCCSIILVAGCKKAGNDEKTGVLQFRAINPLKNSNKSTANFRSVMTNPPLTGDTTVTYTTSFRVAVGDVWVSQDEVQEGNTDNLEWMRLTSTTNTELKLFEDYVFSPVELPVGTYRSIKITFRNVFYRYAQLASDPATAFELLETMGSWTSPCDENDTSWAKTNYFGSGGNHYLENGVFMVASAGEKVAGFTIEEEKTAIVSWRLGAGATQPCTTYLIDENSNLVWDCGIDRMDFACPPENEYMFDFVIEYE
;
A
#
# COMPACT_ATOMS: atom_id res chain seq x y z
N MET A 1 -15.86 24.19 88.07
CA MET A 1 -15.17 23.10 87.35
C MET A 1 -14.81 23.59 85.95
N LYS A 2 -13.50 23.67 85.68
CA LYS A 2 -12.77 23.51 84.40
C LYS A 2 -13.34 24.18 83.12
N THR A 3 -12.71 25.29 82.68
CA THR A 3 -11.85 25.46 81.46
C THR A 3 -12.66 25.42 80.13
N THR A 4 -12.49 26.26 79.11
CA THR A 4 -11.29 26.92 78.56
C THR A 4 -11.71 27.94 77.49
N THR A 5 -10.92 29.00 77.35
CA THR A 5 -10.85 30.01 76.26
C THR A 5 -10.65 29.38 74.87
N PHE A 6 -11.11 30.01 73.77
CA PHE A 6 -10.28 30.31 72.58
C PHE A 6 -11.01 31.23 71.58
N ALA A 7 -10.33 32.30 71.19
CA ALA A 7 -10.66 33.19 70.08
C ALA A 7 -10.19 32.57 68.74
N GLY A 8 -10.88 32.87 67.64
CA GLY A 8 -10.53 32.40 66.30
C GLY A 8 -10.97 33.39 65.21
N ILE A 9 -9.97 33.92 64.52
CA ILE A 9 -9.96 35.01 63.54
C ILE A 9 -10.38 34.51 62.14
N LEU A 10 -11.08 35.38 61.41
CA LEU A 10 -10.99 35.71 59.98
C LEU A 10 -10.26 34.70 59.04
N CYS A 11 -10.91 34.32 57.93
CA CYS A 11 -10.44 34.66 56.57
C CYS A 11 -11.29 34.01 55.48
N CYS A 12 -11.81 34.86 54.59
CA CYS A 12 -12.22 34.52 53.24
C CYS A 12 -11.10 33.77 52.51
N SER A 13 -11.45 32.70 51.80
CA SER A 13 -10.65 32.19 50.70
C SER A 13 -11.60 31.71 49.61
N ILE A 14 -11.88 32.63 48.70
CA ILE A 14 -12.43 32.35 47.37
C ILE A 14 -11.38 31.47 46.68
N ILE A 15 -11.65 30.18 46.58
CA ILE A 15 -10.88 29.28 45.73
C ILE A 15 -11.32 29.57 44.30
N LEU A 16 -10.61 30.48 43.64
CA LEU A 16 -10.54 30.55 42.19
C LEU A 16 -9.95 29.22 41.72
N VAL A 17 -10.82 28.31 41.28
CA VAL A 17 -10.41 27.14 40.49
C VAL A 17 -9.96 27.68 39.14
N ALA A 18 -8.71 28.16 39.09
CA ALA A 18 -7.98 28.29 37.85
C ALA A 18 -7.80 26.87 37.31
N GLY A 19 -8.78 26.42 36.53
CA GLY A 19 -8.58 25.28 35.67
C GLY A 19 -7.37 25.58 34.80
N CYS A 20 -6.27 24.89 35.06
CA CYS A 20 -5.24 24.66 34.04
C CYS A 20 -5.95 23.98 32.86
N LYS A 21 -6.54 24.79 31.98
CA LYS A 21 -6.55 24.42 30.57
C LYS A 21 -5.08 24.22 30.25
N LYS A 22 -4.67 22.96 30.14
CA LYS A 22 -3.48 22.60 29.39
C LYS A 22 -3.64 23.37 28.09
N ALA A 23 -2.80 24.39 27.89
CA ALA A 23 -2.73 25.07 26.61
C ALA A 23 -2.64 23.95 25.57
N GLY A 24 -3.49 24.01 24.54
CA GLY A 24 -3.40 23.08 23.43
C GLY A 24 -1.94 23.00 23.06
N ASN A 25 -1.38 21.80 23.15
CA ASN A 25 -0.10 21.57 22.51
C ASN A 25 -0.47 21.76 21.04
N ASP A 26 -0.14 22.91 20.46
CA ASP A 26 -0.20 23.09 19.02
C ASP A 26 0.83 22.10 18.48
N GLU A 27 0.39 20.84 18.31
CA GLU A 27 1.23 19.78 17.78
C GLU A 27 1.61 20.22 16.39
N LYS A 28 2.91 20.46 16.21
CA LYS A 28 3.46 20.85 14.93
C LYS A 28 3.07 19.78 13.92
N THR A 29 2.47 20.22 12.82
CA THR A 29 2.11 19.34 11.71
C THR A 29 3.00 19.60 10.51
N GLY A 30 3.16 18.56 9.70
CA GLY A 30 3.66 18.64 8.34
C GLY A 30 2.71 17.91 7.40
N VAL A 31 3.04 17.86 6.11
CA VAL A 31 2.17 17.26 5.10
C VAL A 31 2.78 15.96 4.58
N LEU A 32 1.96 14.93 4.42
CA LEU A 32 2.33 13.69 3.74
C LEU A 32 1.45 13.48 2.51
N GLN A 33 2.07 13.15 1.37
CA GLN A 33 1.38 12.62 0.20
C GLN A 33 1.87 11.20 -0.10
N PHE A 34 0.93 10.30 -0.37
CA PHE A 34 1.24 8.97 -0.88
C PHE A 34 0.83 8.86 -2.35
N ARG A 35 1.70 8.33 -3.19
CA ARG A 35 1.44 8.08 -4.60
C ARG A 35 2.06 6.78 -5.09
N ALA A 36 1.56 6.27 -6.20
CA ALA A 36 2.14 5.15 -6.92
C ALA A 36 2.76 5.63 -8.25
N ILE A 37 3.89 5.03 -8.64
CA ILE A 37 4.64 5.41 -9.85
C ILE A 37 4.92 4.17 -10.67
N ASN A 38 4.53 4.18 -11.95
CA ASN A 38 4.91 3.14 -12.91
C ASN A 38 6.06 3.64 -13.81
N PRO A 39 7.31 3.19 -13.60
CA PRO A 39 8.44 3.61 -14.44
C PRO A 39 8.33 3.17 -15.90
N LEU A 40 7.57 2.10 -16.18
CA LEU A 40 7.37 1.55 -17.53
C LEU A 40 6.53 2.48 -18.42
N LYS A 41 5.68 3.32 -17.80
CA LYS A 41 4.86 4.32 -18.52
C LYS A 41 5.72 5.40 -19.19
N ASN A 42 6.88 5.71 -18.61
CA ASN A 42 7.77 6.76 -19.08
C ASN A 42 8.88 6.23 -20.02
N SER A 43 9.22 4.93 -19.94
CA SER A 43 10.28 4.33 -20.77
C SER A 43 9.80 3.93 -22.16
N ASN A 44 8.50 3.68 -22.34
CA ASN A 44 7.93 3.34 -23.63
C ASN A 44 7.45 4.58 -24.38
N LYS A 45 8.06 4.85 -25.54
CA LYS A 45 7.47 5.66 -26.63
C LYS A 45 6.16 5.07 -27.19
N SER A 46 5.54 4.09 -26.53
CA SER A 46 4.21 3.61 -26.88
C SER A 46 3.19 4.45 -26.13
N THR A 47 2.52 5.33 -26.86
CA THR A 47 1.16 5.79 -26.54
C THR A 47 0.19 4.59 -26.58
N ALA A 48 0.38 3.62 -25.69
CA ALA A 48 -0.59 2.58 -25.46
C ALA A 48 -1.72 3.22 -24.68
N ASN A 49 -2.71 3.75 -25.40
CA ASN A 49 -4.01 4.03 -24.84
C ASN A 49 -4.59 2.70 -24.37
N PHE A 50 -4.39 2.37 -23.10
CA PHE A 50 -5.02 1.21 -22.49
C PHE A 50 -6.54 1.44 -22.45
N ARG A 51 -7.22 0.98 -23.50
CA ARG A 51 -8.66 0.73 -23.40
C ARG A 51 -8.80 -0.61 -22.71
N SER A 52 -9.63 -0.67 -21.67
CA SER A 52 -9.97 -1.94 -21.04
C SER A 52 -10.45 -2.90 -22.12
N VAL A 53 -9.86 -4.09 -22.13
CA VAL A 53 -10.18 -5.10 -23.14
C VAL A 53 -11.35 -5.89 -22.58
N MET A 54 -12.51 -5.80 -23.23
CA MET A 54 -13.72 -6.51 -22.79
C MET A 54 -13.56 -8.03 -22.84
N THR A 55 -12.63 -8.55 -23.65
CA THR A 55 -12.30 -9.98 -23.74
C THR A 55 -10.85 -10.15 -24.17
N ASN A 56 -10.08 -10.94 -23.42
CA ASN A 56 -8.69 -11.23 -23.78
C ASN A 56 -8.59 -11.91 -25.15
N PRO A 57 -7.58 -11.57 -25.97
CA PRO A 57 -7.24 -12.36 -27.16
C PRO A 57 -6.95 -13.81 -26.79
N PRO A 58 -7.09 -14.76 -27.73
CA PRO A 58 -6.64 -16.14 -27.51
C PRO A 58 -5.15 -16.20 -27.19
N LEU A 59 -4.78 -17.16 -26.35
CA LEU A 59 -3.39 -17.55 -26.11
C LEU A 59 -2.77 -18.13 -27.40
N THR A 60 -1.46 -17.95 -27.60
CA THR A 60 -0.77 -18.34 -28.84
C THR A 60 -0.33 -19.81 -28.86
N GLY A 61 -0.63 -20.58 -27.82
CA GLY A 61 -0.30 -22.00 -27.63
C GLY A 61 -0.20 -22.34 -26.14
N ASP A 62 0.35 -23.52 -25.84
CA ASP A 62 0.57 -24.03 -24.46
C ASP A 62 1.34 -23.05 -23.57
N THR A 63 2.15 -22.17 -24.17
CA THR A 63 2.78 -21.05 -23.48
C THR A 63 2.72 -19.79 -24.33
N THR A 64 2.10 -18.74 -23.80
CA THR A 64 2.06 -17.40 -24.40
C THR A 64 3.04 -16.49 -23.68
N VAL A 65 3.96 -15.89 -24.43
CA VAL A 65 4.98 -14.99 -23.86
C VAL A 65 4.50 -13.55 -23.96
N THR A 66 4.45 -12.86 -22.83
CA THR A 66 4.00 -11.47 -22.73
C THR A 66 4.97 -10.62 -21.91
N TYR A 67 4.81 -9.29 -21.94
CA TYR A 67 5.50 -8.35 -21.07
C TYR A 67 4.50 -7.66 -20.14
N THR A 68 4.70 -7.76 -18.83
CA THR A 68 3.87 -7.02 -17.85
C THR A 68 4.17 -5.52 -17.94
N THR A 69 3.14 -4.69 -18.08
CA THR A 69 3.27 -3.24 -18.28
C THR A 69 2.63 -2.40 -17.19
N SER A 70 1.55 -2.87 -16.59
CA SER A 70 0.89 -2.21 -15.45
C SER A 70 -0.03 -3.22 -14.72
N PHE A 71 -0.68 -2.73 -13.67
CA PHE A 71 -1.73 -3.42 -12.94
C PHE A 71 -2.93 -2.50 -12.81
N ARG A 72 -4.13 -3.08 -12.88
CA ARG A 72 -5.35 -2.42 -12.41
C ARG A 72 -5.76 -3.08 -11.11
N VAL A 73 -5.56 -2.35 -10.02
CA VAL A 73 -5.69 -2.84 -8.63
C VAL A 73 -6.56 -1.88 -7.84
N ALA A 74 -7.20 -2.38 -6.78
CA ALA A 74 -7.95 -1.56 -5.82
C ALA A 74 -7.13 -1.45 -4.53
N VAL A 75 -6.39 -0.35 -4.39
CA VAL A 75 -5.73 0.02 -3.14
C VAL A 75 -6.79 0.61 -2.23
N GLY A 76 -7.07 -0.04 -1.11
CA GLY A 76 -8.14 0.36 -0.21
C GLY A 76 -7.81 1.59 0.59
N ASP A 77 -6.93 1.38 1.55
CA ASP A 77 -6.49 2.35 2.53
C ASP A 77 -4.99 2.21 2.72
N VAL A 78 -4.37 3.35 3.03
CA VAL A 78 -2.96 3.45 3.38
C VAL A 78 -2.88 4.09 4.75
N TRP A 79 -2.06 3.53 5.63
CA TRP A 79 -1.75 4.10 6.93
C TRP A 79 -0.25 4.15 7.14
N VAL A 80 0.15 5.05 8.04
CA VAL A 80 1.52 5.20 8.50
C VAL A 80 1.57 5.19 10.02
N SER A 81 2.71 4.80 10.58
CA SER A 81 2.93 4.82 12.02
C SER A 81 4.34 5.30 12.36
N GLN A 82 4.47 5.99 13.49
CA GLN A 82 5.77 6.31 14.10
C GLN A 82 6.42 5.10 14.75
N ASP A 83 5.60 4.10 15.09
CA ASP A 83 6.05 2.82 15.62
C ASP A 83 6.47 1.86 14.49
N GLU A 84 7.19 0.81 14.87
CA GLU A 84 7.77 -0.17 13.95
C GLU A 84 7.04 -1.50 13.98
N VAL A 85 6.68 -2.01 12.79
CA VAL A 85 6.23 -3.38 12.61
C VAL A 85 7.41 -4.32 12.84
N GLN A 86 7.26 -5.24 13.78
CA GLN A 86 8.30 -6.21 14.16
C GLN A 86 7.71 -7.63 14.19
N GLU A 87 8.42 -8.57 13.57
CA GLU A 87 8.05 -9.98 13.56
C GLU A 87 7.79 -10.52 14.98
N GLY A 88 6.73 -11.31 15.13
CA GLY A 88 6.33 -11.93 16.40
C GLY A 88 5.55 -11.02 17.35
N ASN A 89 5.56 -9.69 17.13
CA ASN A 89 4.75 -8.76 17.92
C ASN A 89 3.31 -8.68 17.39
N THR A 90 2.39 -8.23 18.23
CA THR A 90 0.98 -7.95 17.86
C THR A 90 0.82 -6.58 17.21
N ASP A 91 -0.25 -6.36 16.44
CA ASP A 91 -0.62 -5.01 15.94
C ASP A 91 -1.21 -4.13 17.05
N ASN A 92 -0.33 -3.49 17.83
CA ASN A 92 -0.68 -2.50 18.85
C ASN A 92 -0.15 -1.09 18.51
N LEU A 93 0.18 -0.86 17.24
CA LEU A 93 0.73 0.40 16.75
C LEU A 93 -0.37 1.46 16.61
N GLU A 94 0.01 2.73 16.78
CA GLU A 94 -0.87 3.84 16.45
C GLU A 94 -0.80 4.13 14.94
N TRP A 95 -1.90 3.85 14.23
CA TRP A 95 -2.01 4.01 12.78
C TRP A 95 -2.72 5.31 12.40
N MET A 96 -2.04 6.15 11.62
CA MET A 96 -2.61 7.34 11.01
C MET A 96 -3.02 7.03 9.56
N ARG A 97 -4.31 7.14 9.28
CA ARG A 97 -4.88 6.85 7.96
C ARG A 97 -4.66 8.01 7.00
N LEU A 98 -4.20 7.73 5.79
CA LEU A 98 -3.97 8.72 4.74
C LEU A 98 -5.18 8.91 3.81
N THR A 99 -6.09 7.95 3.80
CA THR A 99 -7.30 7.96 2.99
C THR A 99 -8.48 8.51 3.79
N SER A 100 -9.25 9.43 3.20
CA SER A 100 -10.48 9.95 3.83
C SER A 100 -11.64 8.94 3.78
N THR A 101 -11.66 8.10 2.74
CA THR A 101 -12.64 7.04 2.52
C THR A 101 -11.95 5.82 1.93
N THR A 102 -12.47 4.63 2.22
CA THR A 102 -11.87 3.37 1.74
C THR A 102 -12.14 3.26 0.26
N ASN A 103 -11.09 3.30 -0.57
CA ASN A 103 -11.24 3.14 -2.01
C ASN A 103 -11.61 1.69 -2.31
N THR A 104 -12.62 1.48 -3.14
CA THR A 104 -13.04 0.13 -3.57
C THR A 104 -12.95 -0.05 -5.07
N GLU A 105 -12.56 1.00 -5.78
CA GLU A 105 -12.47 1.04 -7.24
C GLU A 105 -11.12 0.51 -7.71
N LEU A 106 -11.18 -0.29 -8.77
CA LEU A 106 -10.02 -0.73 -9.54
C LEU A 106 -9.51 0.45 -10.39
N LYS A 107 -8.25 0.83 -10.22
CA LYS A 107 -7.57 1.90 -10.98
C LYS A 107 -6.24 1.38 -11.48
N LEU A 108 -5.71 1.97 -12.54
CA LEU A 108 -4.34 1.68 -12.95
C LEU A 108 -3.40 2.04 -11.80
N PHE A 109 -2.34 1.27 -11.64
CA PHE A 109 -1.37 1.45 -10.58
C PHE A 109 -0.87 2.89 -10.51
N GLU A 110 -0.47 3.45 -11.65
CA GLU A 110 0.03 4.82 -11.76
C GLU A 110 -1.00 5.94 -11.56
N ASP A 111 -2.29 5.62 -11.44
CA ASP A 111 -3.34 6.61 -11.23
C ASP A 111 -3.59 6.87 -9.73
N TYR A 112 -2.95 6.11 -8.84
CA TYR A 112 -3.07 6.34 -7.40
C TYR A 112 -2.21 7.51 -6.93
N VAL A 113 -2.89 8.62 -6.65
CA VAL A 113 -2.38 9.76 -5.88
C VAL A 113 -3.42 10.09 -4.81
N PHE A 114 -3.07 9.87 -3.54
CA PHE A 114 -3.96 10.22 -2.44
C PHE A 114 -3.83 11.70 -2.10
N SER A 115 -4.93 12.31 -1.63
CA SER A 115 -4.92 13.68 -1.17
C SER A 115 -3.88 13.86 -0.04
N PRO A 116 -3.12 14.96 -0.03
CA PRO A 116 -2.19 15.23 1.05
C PRO A 116 -2.90 15.30 2.41
N VAL A 117 -2.24 14.81 3.46
CA VAL A 117 -2.77 14.76 4.83
C VAL A 117 -1.82 15.46 5.78
N GLU A 118 -2.37 16.32 6.65
CA GLU A 118 -1.62 16.91 7.77
C GLU A 118 -1.45 15.88 8.87
N LEU A 119 -0.20 15.66 9.28
CA LEU A 119 0.18 14.69 10.31
C LEU A 119 1.16 15.33 11.30
N PRO A 120 1.24 14.83 12.55
CA PRO A 120 2.25 15.27 13.50
C PRO A 120 3.67 15.13 12.94
N VAL A 121 4.49 16.15 13.16
CA VAL A 121 5.93 16.12 12.86
C VAL A 121 6.58 14.96 13.62
N GLY A 122 7.45 14.22 12.94
CA GLY A 122 8.14 13.08 13.55
C GLY A 122 8.68 12.09 12.52
N THR A 123 9.29 11.02 13.02
CA THR A 123 9.80 9.93 12.19
C THR A 123 8.81 8.77 12.17
N TYR A 124 8.40 8.41 10.97
CA TYR A 124 7.47 7.33 10.65
C TYR A 124 8.27 6.12 10.21
N ARG A 125 7.96 4.95 10.77
CA ARG A 125 8.74 3.72 10.59
C ARG A 125 7.98 2.62 9.87
N SER A 126 6.66 2.74 9.76
CA SER A 126 5.83 1.70 9.18
C SER A 126 4.78 2.23 8.22
N ILE A 127 4.45 1.42 7.22
CA ILE A 127 3.34 1.64 6.28
C ILE A 127 2.43 0.41 6.33
N LYS A 128 1.11 0.62 6.28
CA LYS A 128 0.10 -0.45 6.17
C LYS A 128 -0.73 -0.21 4.93
N ILE A 129 -0.96 -1.24 4.11
CA ILE A 129 -1.74 -1.12 2.87
C ILE A 129 -2.69 -2.31 2.72
N THR A 130 -3.95 -2.02 2.39
CA THR A 130 -4.97 -3.03 2.07
C THR A 130 -5.27 -3.05 0.58
N PHE A 131 -5.54 -4.24 0.04
CA PHE A 131 -5.93 -4.43 -1.36
C PHE A 131 -7.21 -5.24 -1.45
N ARG A 132 -8.06 -4.98 -2.46
CA ARG A 132 -9.05 -5.99 -2.85
C ARG A 132 -8.34 -7.26 -3.30
N ASN A 133 -9.02 -8.39 -3.13
CA ASN A 133 -8.47 -9.69 -3.46
C ASN A 133 -8.24 -9.87 -4.98
N VAL A 134 -9.09 -9.27 -5.81
CA VAL A 134 -8.97 -9.31 -7.27
C VAL A 134 -8.23 -8.09 -7.82
N PHE A 135 -7.42 -8.34 -8.84
CA PHE A 135 -6.75 -7.32 -9.64
C PHE A 135 -6.58 -7.83 -11.08
N TYR A 136 -6.14 -6.94 -11.96
CA TYR A 136 -5.85 -7.28 -13.34
C TYR A 136 -4.40 -6.93 -13.68
N ARG A 137 -3.67 -7.86 -14.28
CA ARG A 137 -2.36 -7.59 -14.88
C ARG A 137 -2.55 -7.17 -16.32
N TYR A 138 -1.94 -6.04 -16.67
CA TYR A 138 -1.89 -5.56 -18.04
C TYR A 138 -0.60 -6.03 -18.68
N ALA A 139 -0.73 -6.85 -19.73
CA ALA A 139 0.41 -7.42 -20.44
C ALA A 139 0.29 -7.21 -21.95
N GLN A 140 1.41 -7.16 -22.64
CA GLN A 140 1.46 -7.09 -24.11
C GLN A 140 2.11 -8.34 -24.67
N LEU A 141 1.61 -8.87 -25.78
CA LEU A 141 2.19 -10.04 -26.43
C LEU A 141 3.61 -9.73 -26.88
N ALA A 142 4.57 -10.60 -26.56
CA ALA A 142 5.97 -10.35 -26.87
C ALA A 142 6.26 -10.32 -28.37
N SER A 143 5.54 -11.12 -29.17
CA SER A 143 5.66 -11.17 -30.62
C SER A 143 4.91 -10.05 -31.34
N ASP A 144 3.91 -9.44 -30.70
CA ASP A 144 3.13 -8.33 -31.24
C ASP A 144 2.62 -7.40 -30.12
N PRO A 145 3.35 -6.32 -29.80
CA PRO A 145 2.97 -5.40 -28.73
C PRO A 145 1.64 -4.65 -28.94
N ALA A 146 1.04 -4.71 -30.14
CA ALA A 146 -0.31 -4.19 -30.37
C ALA A 146 -1.39 -5.09 -29.75
N THR A 147 -1.08 -6.37 -29.53
CA THR A 147 -1.95 -7.33 -28.84
C THR A 147 -1.75 -7.19 -27.33
N ALA A 148 -2.80 -6.76 -26.62
CA ALA A 148 -2.78 -6.55 -25.19
C ALA A 148 -3.75 -7.48 -24.46
N PHE A 149 -3.41 -7.82 -23.23
CA PHE A 149 -4.17 -8.65 -22.31
C PHE A 149 -4.47 -7.86 -21.03
N GLU A 150 -5.64 -8.12 -20.48
CA GLU A 150 -6.14 -7.69 -19.18
C GLU A 150 -6.46 -8.96 -18.37
N LEU A 151 -5.43 -9.50 -17.73
CA LEU A 151 -5.45 -10.83 -17.11
C LEU A 151 -5.99 -10.71 -15.69
N LEU A 152 -7.15 -11.30 -15.42
CA LEU A 152 -7.69 -11.39 -14.06
C LEU A 152 -6.76 -12.27 -13.20
N GLU A 153 -6.46 -11.79 -12.00
CA GLU A 153 -5.65 -12.47 -10.98
C GLU A 153 -6.25 -12.26 -9.58
N THR A 154 -5.83 -13.10 -8.63
CA THR A 154 -6.17 -12.99 -7.20
C THR A 154 -4.91 -12.93 -6.34
N MET A 155 -4.95 -12.14 -5.28
CA MET A 155 -3.84 -11.90 -4.35
C MET A 155 -3.52 -13.10 -3.43
N GLY A 156 -4.35 -14.15 -3.43
CA GLY A 156 -4.14 -15.34 -2.60
C GLY A 156 -3.11 -16.33 -3.16
N SER A 157 -3.38 -16.85 -4.36
CA SER A 157 -2.53 -17.79 -5.09
C SER A 157 -3.06 -17.93 -6.52
N TRP A 158 -2.22 -18.34 -7.47
CA TRP A 158 -2.65 -18.64 -8.84
C TRP A 158 -3.66 -19.80 -8.92
N THR A 159 -3.73 -20.66 -7.90
CA THR A 159 -4.72 -21.76 -7.79
C THR A 159 -5.99 -21.36 -7.03
N SER A 160 -6.05 -20.14 -6.48
CA SER A 160 -7.25 -19.69 -5.76
C SER A 160 -8.39 -19.45 -6.75
N PRO A 161 -9.64 -19.78 -6.39
CA PRO A 161 -10.78 -19.47 -7.24
C PRO A 161 -10.81 -17.98 -7.58
N CYS A 162 -11.00 -17.66 -8.86
CA CYS A 162 -11.13 -16.29 -9.32
C CYS A 162 -12.58 -15.98 -9.64
N ASP A 163 -13.09 -14.92 -9.00
CA ASP A 163 -14.39 -14.34 -9.29
C ASP A 163 -14.17 -12.85 -9.53
N GLU A 164 -14.50 -12.37 -10.73
CA GLU A 164 -14.39 -10.95 -11.08
C GLU A 164 -15.23 -10.03 -10.17
N ASN A 165 -16.25 -10.60 -9.52
CA ASN A 165 -17.13 -9.91 -8.59
C ASN A 165 -16.70 -10.06 -7.12
N ASP A 166 -15.52 -10.66 -6.86
CA ASP A 166 -15.01 -10.80 -5.49
C ASP A 166 -14.77 -9.42 -4.86
N THR A 167 -15.53 -9.14 -3.81
CA THR A 167 -15.44 -7.90 -3.03
C THR A 167 -14.72 -8.11 -1.70
N SER A 168 -13.98 -9.20 -1.54
CA SER A 168 -13.16 -9.45 -0.36
C SER A 168 -11.86 -8.64 -0.36
N TRP A 169 -11.23 -8.56 0.81
CA TRP A 169 -9.92 -7.94 1.00
C TRP A 169 -8.85 -9.02 1.04
N ALA A 170 -7.73 -8.78 0.36
CA ALA A 170 -6.52 -9.55 0.53
C ALA A 170 -5.97 -9.38 1.95
N LYS A 171 -5.05 -10.26 2.35
CA LYS A 171 -4.27 -10.05 3.59
C LYS A 171 -3.61 -8.68 3.54
N THR A 172 -3.73 -7.92 4.63
CA THR A 172 -3.12 -6.59 4.75
C THR A 172 -1.60 -6.73 4.77
N ASN A 173 -0.93 -5.85 4.04
CA ASN A 173 0.53 -5.76 4.01
C ASN A 173 0.99 -4.71 5.03
N TYR A 174 1.98 -5.08 5.84
CA TYR A 174 2.56 -4.25 6.89
C TYR A 174 4.06 -4.14 6.65
N PHE A 175 4.52 -2.96 6.28
CA PHE A 175 5.91 -2.68 5.93
C PHE A 175 6.61 -2.03 7.11
N GLY A 176 7.79 -2.54 7.45
CA GLY A 176 8.74 -1.94 8.40
C GLY A 176 10.17 -2.12 7.91
N SER A 177 11.15 -1.89 8.78
CA SER A 177 12.57 -2.07 8.42
C SER A 177 12.94 -3.54 8.17
N GLY A 178 12.21 -4.47 8.80
CA GLY A 178 12.37 -5.92 8.66
C GLY A 178 11.70 -6.53 7.42
N GLY A 179 10.98 -5.74 6.62
CA GLY A 179 10.31 -6.20 5.41
C GLY A 179 8.79 -6.02 5.43
N ASN A 180 8.12 -6.78 4.58
CA ASN A 180 6.67 -6.87 4.46
C ASN A 180 6.16 -8.01 5.33
N HIS A 181 5.10 -7.76 6.07
CA HIS A 181 4.49 -8.67 7.03
C HIS A 181 2.98 -8.78 6.79
N TYR A 182 2.39 -9.84 7.33
CA TYR A 182 0.95 -10.02 7.48
C TYR A 182 0.65 -10.46 8.91
N LEU A 183 -0.61 -10.35 9.32
CA LEU A 183 -1.05 -10.88 10.60
C LEU A 183 -1.47 -12.34 10.46
N GLU A 184 -0.94 -13.20 11.33
CA GLU A 184 -1.41 -14.57 11.55
C GLU A 184 -1.53 -14.81 13.06
N ASN A 185 -2.69 -15.30 13.51
CA ASN A 185 -2.99 -15.47 14.94
C ASN A 185 -2.75 -14.21 15.79
N GLY A 186 -2.91 -13.03 15.19
CA GLY A 186 -2.75 -11.73 15.85
C GLY A 186 -1.31 -11.23 15.96
N VAL A 187 -0.32 -11.94 15.43
CA VAL A 187 1.08 -11.51 15.41
C VAL A 187 1.59 -11.28 13.99
N PHE A 188 2.57 -10.40 13.83
CA PHE A 188 3.22 -10.12 12.56
C PHE A 188 4.12 -11.29 12.14
N MET A 189 3.87 -11.81 10.94
CA MET A 189 4.69 -12.83 10.27
C MET A 189 5.31 -12.20 9.02
N VAL A 190 6.59 -12.49 8.76
CA VAL A 190 7.28 -11.98 7.56
C VAL A 190 6.71 -12.66 6.31
N ALA A 191 6.24 -11.85 5.35
CA ALA A 191 5.94 -12.29 3.98
C ALA A 191 7.17 -12.20 3.09
N SER A 192 7.90 -11.08 3.17
CA SER A 192 9.10 -10.83 2.36
C SER A 192 10.04 -9.89 3.10
N ALA A 193 11.23 -10.38 3.48
CA ALA A 193 12.22 -9.58 4.21
C ALA A 193 12.85 -8.46 3.36
N GLY A 194 12.80 -8.57 2.03
CA GLY A 194 13.35 -7.58 1.11
C GLY A 194 12.45 -6.38 0.86
N GLU A 195 11.14 -6.55 1.02
CA GLU A 195 10.12 -5.52 0.82
C GLU A 195 9.97 -4.61 2.03
N LYS A 196 10.96 -3.75 2.25
CA LYS A 196 11.07 -2.94 3.47
C LYS A 196 10.82 -1.46 3.24
N VAL A 197 10.53 -0.76 4.33
CA VAL A 197 10.57 0.70 4.40
C VAL A 197 11.62 1.12 5.43
N ALA A 198 12.55 2.00 5.05
CA ALA A 198 13.61 2.48 5.95
C ALA A 198 13.11 3.48 7.02
N GLY A 199 11.84 3.89 6.90
CA GLY A 199 11.26 5.02 7.60
C GLY A 199 11.47 6.34 6.87
N PHE A 200 10.70 7.36 7.27
CA PHE A 200 10.74 8.71 6.71
C PHE A 200 10.37 9.73 7.78
N THR A 201 10.76 10.99 7.58
CA THR A 201 10.43 12.06 8.51
C THR A 201 9.33 12.93 7.91
N ILE A 202 8.44 13.46 8.74
CA ILE A 202 7.55 14.57 8.38
C ILE A 202 8.05 15.78 9.15
N GLU A 203 8.39 16.85 8.43
CA GLU A 203 8.89 18.10 9.00
C GLU A 203 7.83 19.21 8.89
N GLU A 204 7.92 20.19 9.77
CA GLU A 204 7.05 21.37 9.77
C GLU A 204 7.18 22.13 8.44
N GLU A 205 6.06 22.57 7.89
CA GLU A 205 5.97 23.35 6.63
C GLU A 205 6.52 22.65 5.37
N LYS A 206 6.88 21.36 5.45
CA LYS A 206 7.33 20.55 4.30
C LYS A 206 6.31 19.50 3.90
N THR A 207 6.40 19.09 2.64
CA THR A 207 5.65 17.93 2.14
C THR A 207 6.58 16.75 1.98
N ALA A 208 6.37 15.69 2.77
CA ALA A 208 6.96 14.40 2.53
C ALA A 208 6.13 13.65 1.47
N ILE A 209 6.78 13.09 0.46
CA ILE A 209 6.12 12.32 -0.61
C ILE A 209 6.63 10.88 -0.54
N VAL A 210 5.73 9.95 -0.26
CA VAL A 210 5.99 8.51 -0.29
C VAL A 210 5.50 7.96 -1.62
N SER A 211 6.43 7.50 -2.45
CA SER A 211 6.14 6.94 -3.76
C SER A 211 6.37 5.43 -3.76
N TRP A 212 5.31 4.65 -3.96
CA TRP A 212 5.43 3.22 -4.25
C TRP A 212 5.73 3.02 -5.75
N ARG A 213 6.90 2.49 -6.07
CA ARG A 213 7.29 2.23 -7.47
C ARG A 213 6.91 0.83 -7.89
N LEU A 214 6.30 0.72 -9.07
CA LEU A 214 6.02 -0.57 -9.67
C LEU A 214 7.31 -1.29 -10.02
N GLY A 215 7.37 -2.58 -9.70
CA GLY A 215 8.48 -3.47 -10.07
C GLY A 215 9.83 -2.99 -9.53
N ALA A 216 9.86 -2.55 -8.28
CA ALA A 216 11.02 -1.95 -7.61
C ALA A 216 11.71 -0.80 -8.38
N GLY A 217 10.95 -0.07 -9.21
CA GLY A 217 11.49 1.04 -10.00
C GLY A 217 12.14 0.62 -11.31
N ALA A 218 12.08 -0.66 -11.70
CA ALA A 218 12.63 -1.15 -12.95
C ALA A 218 11.97 -0.48 -14.16
N THR A 219 12.80 -0.16 -15.16
CA THR A 219 12.36 0.50 -16.41
C THR A 219 12.16 -0.47 -17.56
N GLN A 220 12.49 -1.75 -17.35
CA GLN A 220 12.23 -2.85 -18.25
C GLN A 220 11.12 -3.75 -17.66
N PRO A 221 10.17 -4.22 -18.48
CA PRO A 221 9.08 -5.06 -18.00
C PRO A 221 9.58 -6.47 -17.67
N CYS A 222 8.89 -7.17 -16.76
CA CYS A 222 9.07 -8.62 -16.62
C CYS A 222 8.50 -9.33 -17.83
N THR A 223 9.22 -10.35 -18.31
CA THR A 223 8.64 -11.35 -19.19
C THR A 223 7.71 -12.24 -18.38
N THR A 224 6.48 -12.42 -18.85
CA THR A 224 5.44 -13.22 -18.22
C THR A 224 5.07 -14.36 -19.17
N TYR A 225 5.18 -15.58 -18.68
CA TYR A 225 4.84 -16.79 -19.41
C TYR A 225 3.47 -17.26 -18.92
N LEU A 226 2.45 -17.10 -19.76
CA LEU A 226 1.09 -17.59 -19.50
C LEU A 226 1.04 -19.05 -19.97
N ILE A 227 0.85 -19.98 -19.03
CA ILE A 227 0.83 -21.42 -19.27
C ILE A 227 -0.63 -21.87 -19.23
N ASP A 228 -1.12 -22.32 -20.39
CA ASP A 228 -2.47 -22.84 -20.58
C ASP A 228 -2.54 -24.27 -20.06
N GLU A 229 -3.03 -24.45 -18.84
CA GLU A 229 -3.03 -25.75 -18.15
C GLU A 229 -4.17 -26.66 -18.63
N ASN A 230 -5.19 -26.10 -19.31
CA ASN A 230 -6.37 -26.83 -19.76
C ASN A 230 -6.49 -26.96 -21.30
N SER A 231 -5.53 -26.38 -22.03
CA SER A 231 -5.41 -26.41 -23.49
C SER A 231 -6.60 -25.80 -24.25
N ASN A 232 -7.27 -24.80 -23.68
CA ASN A 232 -8.41 -24.13 -24.32
C ASN A 232 -8.04 -22.82 -25.04
N LEU A 233 -6.78 -22.39 -24.93
CA LEU A 233 -6.22 -21.16 -25.48
C LEU A 233 -6.88 -19.87 -24.96
N VAL A 234 -7.38 -19.87 -23.74
CA VAL A 234 -7.97 -18.72 -23.05
C VAL A 234 -7.29 -18.58 -21.69
N TRP A 235 -7.06 -17.34 -21.24
CA TRP A 235 -6.58 -17.13 -19.87
C TRP A 235 -7.69 -17.40 -18.86
N ASP A 236 -7.57 -18.49 -18.11
CA ASP A 236 -8.46 -18.91 -17.05
C ASP A 236 -7.82 -18.74 -15.67
N CYS A 237 -8.12 -17.63 -15.01
CA CYS A 237 -7.66 -17.37 -13.63
C CYS A 237 -8.12 -18.48 -12.68
N GLY A 238 -7.21 -18.99 -11.85
CA GLY A 238 -7.47 -20.10 -10.94
C GLY A 238 -7.24 -21.48 -11.56
N ILE A 239 -6.96 -21.54 -12.88
CA ILE A 239 -6.63 -22.76 -13.61
C ILE A 239 -5.23 -22.62 -14.22
N ASP A 240 -5.01 -21.57 -15.00
CA ASP A 240 -3.76 -21.32 -15.69
C ASP A 240 -2.67 -20.78 -14.76
N ARG A 241 -1.42 -21.03 -15.14
CA ARG A 241 -0.24 -20.62 -14.37
C ARG A 241 0.46 -19.45 -15.04
N MET A 242 1.06 -18.57 -14.23
CA MET A 242 2.03 -17.59 -14.70
C MET A 242 3.40 -17.85 -14.10
N ASP A 243 4.42 -17.86 -14.95
CA ASP A 243 5.82 -17.80 -14.55
C ASP A 243 6.43 -16.45 -14.97
N PHE A 244 7.42 -15.96 -14.22
CA PHE A 244 7.99 -14.62 -14.43
C PHE A 244 9.51 -14.68 -14.57
N ALA A 245 10.03 -13.96 -15.57
CA ALA A 245 11.44 -13.61 -15.68
C ALA A 245 11.57 -12.09 -15.66
N CYS A 246 11.98 -11.58 -14.50
CA CYS A 246 12.12 -10.15 -14.23
C CYS A 246 13.59 -9.71 -14.32
N PRO A 247 13.87 -8.45 -14.71
CA PRO A 247 15.18 -7.85 -14.54
C PRO A 247 15.65 -7.94 -13.08
N PRO A 248 16.97 -8.00 -12.82
CA PRO A 248 17.49 -8.13 -11.45
C PRO A 248 17.15 -6.92 -10.58
N GLU A 249 16.85 -5.76 -11.16
CA GLU A 249 16.37 -4.59 -10.40
C GLU A 249 14.95 -4.76 -9.88
N ASN A 250 14.16 -5.67 -10.46
CA ASN A 250 12.78 -5.97 -10.08
C ASN A 250 12.73 -7.25 -9.23
N GLU A 251 13.49 -7.24 -8.13
CA GLU A 251 13.53 -8.35 -7.17
C GLU A 251 12.27 -8.40 -6.29
N TYR A 252 11.63 -7.25 -6.07
CA TYR A 252 10.53 -7.07 -5.11
C TYR A 252 9.35 -6.31 -5.72
N MET A 253 8.14 -6.63 -5.27
CA MET A 253 6.91 -5.96 -5.74
C MET A 253 6.72 -4.60 -5.06
N PHE A 254 7.14 -4.50 -3.81
CA PHE A 254 7.03 -3.29 -3.01
C PHE A 254 8.38 -2.60 -2.84
N ASP A 255 8.42 -1.33 -3.23
CA ASP A 255 9.57 -0.45 -3.09
C ASP A 255 9.08 0.99 -2.91
N PHE A 256 9.53 1.61 -1.82
CA PHE A 256 9.10 2.94 -1.42
C PHE A 256 10.25 3.93 -1.53
N VAL A 257 10.03 5.01 -2.27
CA VAL A 257 10.95 6.16 -2.37
C VAL A 257 10.35 7.35 -1.65
N ILE A 258 11.19 8.06 -0.90
CA ILE A 258 10.81 9.21 -0.10
C ILE A 258 11.44 10.47 -0.68
N GLU A 259 10.62 11.46 -0.97
CA GLU A 259 11.03 12.78 -1.46
C GLU A 259 10.49 13.87 -0.52
N TYR A 260 11.12 15.04 -0.54
CA TYR A 260 10.76 16.18 0.31
C TYR A 260 10.66 17.44 -0.55
N GLU A 261 9.53 18.13 -0.46
CA GLU A 261 9.27 19.44 -1.07
C GLU A 261 9.15 20.55 -0.01
#